data_AF-A0A430PZM4-F1
#
_entry.id   AF-A0A430PZM4-F1
#
_cell.length_a   1.000
_cell.length_b   1.000
_cell.length_c   1.000
_cell.angle_alpha   90.00
_cell.angle_beta   90.00
_cell.angle_gamma   90.00
#
_symmetry.space_group_name_H-M   'P 1'
#
loop_
_entity.id
_entity.type
_entity.pdbx_description
1 polymer ?
#
loop_
_entity_poly.entity_id
_entity_poly.type
_entity_poly.pdbx_seq_one_letter_code
_entity_poly.pdbx_strand_id
1 'polypeptide(L)'
;MGGNPDVVVLNNVTYHLSELSAEEKFRIEHLKYHEDHKGHEKMHLEMFLVAFVSLLFCQLVLMFWKKRHFRSYQLVTLIAMWLVPFIYSVIAEFPRFIFVWVLFSLTTGVMVYLASKRRISTTTPRRVYRWFLFVHTVSYILGVGGYVLLVLTFFQVNLLFLLPTKVSVDLSLLALFYGLYYGVIARDFAEVCTNKLAAQISVSYAIYF
;
A
#
# COMPACT_ATOMS: atom_id res chain seq x y z
N MET A 1 -26.81 -25.35 2.20
CA MET A 1 -26.65 -26.63 1.50
C MET A 1 -25.44 -27.34 2.11
N GLY A 2 -25.66 -28.11 3.17
CA GLY A 2 -24.61 -28.93 3.79
C GLY A 2 -24.65 -30.31 3.15
N GLY A 3 -23.75 -30.56 2.19
CA GLY A 3 -23.54 -31.89 1.64
C GLY A 3 -22.77 -32.75 2.64
N ASN A 4 -23.11 -34.03 2.72
CA ASN A 4 -22.38 -35.01 3.53
C ASN A 4 -20.93 -35.10 2.99
N PRO A 5 -19.88 -34.82 3.79
CA PRO A 5 -18.48 -34.80 3.33
C PRO A 5 -18.01 -36.16 2.78
N ASP A 6 -18.74 -37.23 3.06
CA ASP A 6 -18.39 -38.59 2.68
C ASP A 6 -18.91 -39.01 1.30
N VAL A 7 -19.56 -38.12 0.55
CA VAL A 7 -20.16 -38.45 -0.75
C VAL A 7 -19.63 -37.54 -1.86
N VAL A 8 -19.00 -38.12 -2.89
CA VAL A 8 -18.53 -37.41 -4.09
C VAL A 8 -19.26 -37.94 -5.31
N VAL A 9 -19.88 -37.04 -6.09
CA VAL A 9 -20.48 -37.38 -7.38
C VAL A 9 -19.52 -36.96 -8.48
N LEU A 10 -19.14 -37.90 -9.35
CA LEU A 10 -18.25 -37.66 -10.50
C LEU A 10 -18.83 -38.40 -11.71
N ASN A 11 -18.98 -37.74 -12.87
CA ASN A 11 -19.59 -38.33 -14.07
C ASN A 11 -20.91 -39.10 -13.84
N ASN A 12 -21.81 -38.54 -13.03
CA ASN A 12 -23.11 -39.15 -12.68
C ASN A 12 -23.02 -40.46 -11.85
N VAL A 13 -21.86 -40.75 -11.28
CA VAL A 13 -21.62 -41.87 -10.35
C VAL A 13 -21.39 -41.33 -8.94
N THR A 14 -22.08 -41.89 -7.96
CA THR A 14 -21.97 -41.52 -6.54
C THR A 14 -20.95 -42.41 -5.85
N TYR A 15 -19.89 -41.82 -5.30
CA TYR A 15 -18.83 -42.48 -4.55
C TYR A 15 -18.96 -42.19 -3.05
N HIS A 16 -18.97 -43.24 -2.23
CA HIS A 16 -18.92 -43.13 -0.77
C HIS A 16 -17.46 -43.20 -0.31
N LEU A 17 -16.89 -42.06 0.06
CA LEU A 17 -15.48 -41.88 0.47
C LEU A 17 -15.08 -42.70 1.70
N SER A 18 -16.05 -43.14 2.50
CA SER A 18 -15.86 -43.97 3.70
C SER A 18 -15.57 -45.44 3.39
N GLU A 19 -15.93 -45.92 2.20
CA GLU A 19 -15.80 -47.34 1.80
C GLU A 19 -14.58 -47.58 0.89
N LEU A 20 -13.89 -46.52 0.49
CA LEU A 20 -12.78 -46.54 -0.47
C LEU A 20 -11.42 -46.64 0.23
N SER A 21 -10.46 -47.31 -0.40
CA SER A 21 -9.08 -47.27 0.06
C SER A 21 -8.51 -45.84 -0.03
N ALA A 22 -7.51 -45.51 0.79
CA ALA A 22 -6.93 -44.15 0.84
C ALA A 22 -6.44 -43.66 -0.52
N GLU A 23 -5.94 -44.57 -1.37
CA GLU A 23 -5.48 -44.28 -2.73
C GLU A 23 -6.64 -43.96 -3.68
N GLU A 24 -7.74 -44.70 -3.61
CA GLU A 24 -8.94 -44.46 -4.43
C GLU A 24 -9.65 -43.16 -4.04
N LYS A 25 -9.69 -42.87 -2.74
CA LYS A 25 -10.18 -41.59 -2.21
C LYS A 25 -9.41 -40.41 -2.79
N PHE A 26 -8.07 -40.46 -2.73
CA PHE A 26 -7.22 -39.42 -3.30
C PHE A 26 -7.40 -39.28 -4.81
N ARG A 27 -7.54 -40.40 -5.54
CA ARG A 27 -7.76 -40.39 -6.99
C ARG A 27 -9.09 -39.74 -7.36
N ILE A 28 -10.18 -40.08 -6.67
CA ILE A 28 -11.51 -39.51 -6.93
C ILE A 28 -11.54 -38.02 -6.59
N GLU A 29 -10.91 -37.61 -5.49
CA GLU A 29 -10.80 -36.20 -5.09
C GLU A 29 -9.98 -35.39 -6.10
N HIS A 30 -8.86 -35.95 -6.59
CA HIS A 30 -8.03 -35.34 -7.63
C HIS A 30 -8.76 -35.23 -8.98
N LEU A 31 -9.53 -36.25 -9.36
CA LEU A 31 -10.35 -36.24 -10.57
C LEU A 31 -11.46 -35.19 -10.48
N LYS A 32 -12.13 -35.09 -9.32
CA LYS A 32 -13.14 -34.06 -9.05
C LYS A 32 -12.53 -32.66 -9.12
N TYR A 33 -11.35 -32.47 -8.50
CA TYR A 33 -10.61 -31.23 -8.59
C TYR A 33 -10.30 -30.88 -10.06
N HIS A 34 -9.78 -31.81 -10.87
CA HIS A 34 -9.54 -31.55 -12.29
C HIS A 34 -10.81 -31.27 -13.11
N GLU A 35 -11.93 -31.92 -12.78
CA GLU A 35 -13.22 -31.70 -13.44
C GLU A 35 -13.79 -30.32 -13.09
N ASP A 36 -13.76 -29.94 -11.81
CA ASP A 36 -14.15 -28.60 -11.33
C ASP A 36 -13.25 -27.50 -11.94
N HIS A 37 -11.99 -27.81 -12.26
CA HIS A 37 -11.04 -26.89 -12.90
C HIS A 37 -11.04 -26.96 -14.45
N LYS A 38 -11.83 -27.88 -15.04
CA LYS A 38 -11.85 -28.10 -16.49
C LYS A 38 -12.55 -26.92 -17.18
N GLY A 39 -11.75 -26.05 -17.81
CA GLY A 39 -12.22 -24.81 -18.43
C GLY A 39 -12.05 -23.56 -17.55
N HIS A 40 -11.86 -23.74 -16.23
CA HIS A 40 -11.54 -22.65 -15.31
C HIS A 40 -10.15 -22.06 -15.60
N GLU A 41 -9.20 -22.88 -16.06
CA GLU A 41 -7.86 -22.44 -16.50
C GLU A 41 -7.90 -21.48 -17.69
N LYS A 42 -8.81 -21.71 -18.66
CA LYS A 42 -8.98 -20.81 -19.82
C LYS A 42 -9.53 -19.45 -19.39
N MET A 43 -10.51 -19.45 -18.49
CA MET A 43 -11.06 -18.21 -17.93
C MET A 43 -10.03 -17.43 -17.10
N HIS A 44 -9.24 -18.12 -16.27
CA HIS A 44 -8.14 -17.50 -15.54
C HIS A 44 -7.08 -16.91 -16.48
N LEU A 45 -6.75 -17.61 -17.56
CA LEU A 45 -5.80 -17.14 -18.57
C LEU A 45 -6.32 -15.89 -19.30
N GLU A 46 -7.62 -15.85 -19.64
CA GLU A 46 -8.24 -14.68 -20.24
C GLU A 46 -8.25 -13.47 -19.29
N MET A 47 -8.67 -13.65 -18.04
CA MET A 47 -8.62 -12.60 -17.01
C MET A 47 -7.19 -12.09 -16.79
N PHE A 48 -6.23 -13.01 -16.74
CA PHE A 48 -4.81 -12.68 -16.61
C PHE A 48 -4.31 -11.89 -17.82
N LEU A 49 -4.62 -12.31 -19.05
CA LEU A 49 -4.19 -11.62 -20.26
C LEU A 49 -4.76 -10.20 -20.35
N VAL A 50 -6.05 -10.02 -20.04
CA VAL A 50 -6.67 -8.69 -20.02
C VAL A 50 -6.05 -7.81 -18.93
N ALA A 51 -5.83 -8.34 -17.72
CA ALA A 51 -5.15 -7.62 -16.65
C ALA A 51 -3.71 -7.27 -17.03
N PHE A 52 -2.96 -8.19 -17.65
CA PHE A 52 -1.59 -7.98 -18.06
C PHE A 52 -1.46 -6.91 -19.14
N VAL A 53 -2.27 -7.00 -20.20
CA VAL A 53 -2.28 -6.01 -21.29
C VAL A 53 -2.72 -4.64 -20.79
N SER A 54 -3.74 -4.57 -19.94
CA SER A 54 -4.19 -3.29 -19.34
C SER A 54 -3.12 -2.69 -18.43
N LEU A 55 -2.42 -3.48 -17.61
CA LEU A 55 -1.31 -3.00 -16.79
C LEU A 55 -0.17 -2.44 -17.65
N LEU A 56 0.21 -3.14 -18.72
CA LEU A 56 1.23 -2.66 -19.67
C LEU A 56 0.79 -1.34 -20.32
N PHE A 57 -0.45 -1.26 -20.80
CA PHE A 57 -0.98 -0.06 -21.41
C PHE A 57 -1.00 1.12 -20.43
N CYS A 58 -1.52 0.92 -19.21
CA CYS A 58 -1.52 1.92 -18.15
C CYS A 58 -0.09 2.39 -17.84
N GLN A 59 0.87 1.47 -17.76
CA GLN A 59 2.27 1.81 -17.50
C GLN A 59 2.86 2.69 -18.62
N LEU A 60 2.58 2.37 -19.89
CA LEU A 60 3.01 3.19 -21.03
C LEU A 60 2.40 4.59 -20.98
N VAL A 61 1.10 4.69 -20.70
CA VAL A 61 0.39 5.97 -20.56
C VAL A 61 1.00 6.80 -19.43
N LEU A 62 1.27 6.20 -18.26
CA LEU A 62 1.90 6.88 -17.13
C LEU A 62 3.31 7.38 -17.47
N MET A 63 4.13 6.54 -18.13
CA MET A 63 5.47 6.95 -18.56
C MET A 63 5.44 8.09 -19.58
N PHE A 64 4.53 8.01 -20.55
CA PHE A 64 4.33 9.07 -21.54
C PHE A 64 3.88 10.37 -20.87
N TRP A 65 2.92 10.29 -19.95
CA TRP A 65 2.41 11.43 -19.20
C TRP A 65 3.50 12.09 -18.35
N LYS A 66 4.28 11.29 -17.61
CA LYS A 66 5.44 11.76 -16.83
C LYS A 66 6.45 12.50 -17.71
N LYS A 67 6.74 11.97 -18.91
CA LYS A 67 7.70 12.58 -19.85
C LYS A 67 7.17 13.89 -20.46
N ARG A 68 5.89 13.95 -20.82
CA ARG A 68 5.30 15.11 -21.52
C ARG A 68 4.87 16.23 -20.56
N HIS A 69 4.27 15.88 -19.42
CA HIS A 69 3.67 16.81 -18.47
C HIS A 69 4.05 16.46 -17.02
N PHE A 70 5.34 16.55 -16.70
CA PHE A 70 5.88 16.19 -15.38
C PHE A 70 5.17 16.88 -14.21
N ARG A 71 4.85 18.18 -14.33
CA ARG A 71 4.16 18.94 -13.27
C ARG A 71 2.76 18.40 -12.97
N SER A 72 1.97 18.13 -14.01
CA SER A 72 0.60 17.60 -13.85
C SER A 72 0.64 16.17 -13.33
N TYR A 73 1.57 15.35 -13.84
CA TYR A 73 1.81 14.00 -13.34
C TYR A 73 2.09 14.04 -11.83
N GLN A 74 3.10 14.81 -11.39
CA GLN A 74 3.52 14.89 -9.99
C GLN A 74 2.39 15.40 -9.08
N LEU A 75 1.62 16.39 -9.52
CA LEU A 75 0.51 16.93 -8.73
C LEU A 75 -0.62 15.89 -8.57
N VAL A 76 -1.03 15.24 -9.67
CA VAL A 76 -2.12 14.26 -9.60
C VAL A 76 -1.71 13.03 -8.81
N THR A 77 -0.49 12.52 -9.00
CA THR A 77 0.00 11.37 -8.22
C THR A 77 0.10 11.72 -6.74
N LEU A 78 0.55 12.93 -6.39
CA LEU A 78 0.63 13.37 -5.00
C LEU A 78 -0.76 13.45 -4.36
N ILE A 79 -1.75 14.04 -5.06
CA ILE A 79 -3.13 14.12 -4.57
C ILE A 79 -3.74 12.72 -4.45
N ALA A 80 -3.53 11.85 -5.44
CA ALA A 80 -4.03 10.49 -5.42
C ALA A 80 -3.45 9.70 -4.24
N MET A 81 -2.13 9.73 -4.06
CA MET A 81 -1.45 9.05 -2.95
C MET A 81 -1.89 9.59 -1.58
N TRP A 82 -2.20 10.89 -1.49
CA TRP A 82 -2.66 11.52 -0.24
C TRP A 82 -4.13 11.23 0.09
N LEU A 83 -5.00 11.09 -0.91
CA LEU A 83 -6.45 10.90 -0.72
C LEU A 83 -6.89 9.44 -0.70
N VAL A 84 -6.27 8.55 -1.49
CA VAL A 84 -6.76 7.16 -1.65
C VAL A 84 -6.85 6.42 -0.31
N PRO A 85 -5.82 6.40 0.55
CA PRO A 85 -5.91 5.71 1.84
C PRO A 85 -6.87 6.38 2.83
N PHE A 86 -7.10 7.69 2.69
CA PHE A 86 -8.10 8.41 3.47
C PHE A 86 -9.52 8.03 3.07
N ILE A 87 -9.84 8.03 1.77
CA ILE A 87 -11.15 7.63 1.24
C ILE A 87 -11.45 6.20 1.69
N TYR A 88 -10.48 5.29 1.55
CA TYR A 88 -10.61 3.92 2.03
C TYR A 88 -10.88 3.86 3.54
N SER A 89 -10.19 4.66 4.35
CA SER A 89 -10.37 4.69 5.80
C SER A 89 -11.74 5.23 6.24
N VAL A 90 -12.35 6.13 5.46
CA VAL A 90 -13.72 6.60 5.71
C VAL A 90 -14.72 5.49 5.43
N ILE A 91 -14.57 4.79 4.30
CA ILE A 91 -15.43 3.66 3.93
C ILE A 91 -15.29 2.50 4.93
N ALA A 92 -14.08 2.26 5.43
CA ALA A 92 -13.77 1.22 6.40
C ALA A 92 -14.05 1.62 7.87
N GLU A 93 -14.66 2.79 8.11
CA GLU A 93 -14.98 3.32 9.45
C GLU A 93 -13.80 3.29 10.43
N PHE A 94 -12.63 3.74 9.99
CA PHE A 94 -11.41 3.70 10.80
C PHE A 94 -11.03 5.08 11.36
N PRO A 95 -11.63 5.52 12.50
CA PRO A 95 -11.52 6.90 12.98
C PRO A 95 -10.11 7.29 13.44
N ARG A 96 -9.32 6.31 13.91
CA ARG A 96 -7.94 6.54 14.37
C ARG A 96 -7.06 7.06 13.25
N PHE A 97 -7.19 6.51 12.04
CA PHE A 97 -6.44 6.98 10.89
C PHE A 97 -6.91 8.34 10.42
N ILE A 98 -8.23 8.58 10.39
CA ILE A 98 -8.81 9.87 10.02
C ILE A 98 -8.25 10.99 10.90
N PHE A 99 -8.21 10.79 12.21
CA PHE A 99 -7.68 11.77 13.15
C PHE A 99 -6.19 12.10 12.87
N VAL A 100 -5.34 11.08 12.74
CA VAL A 100 -3.91 11.28 12.45
C VAL A 100 -3.70 11.93 11.08
N TRP A 101 -4.50 11.51 10.09
CA TRP A 101 -4.45 12.05 8.74
C TRP A 101 -4.80 13.53 8.71
N VAL A 102 -5.84 13.96 9.44
CA VAL A 102 -6.22 15.38 9.54
C VAL A 102 -5.10 16.21 10.18
N LEU A 103 -4.52 15.74 11.29
CA LEU A 103 -3.42 16.44 11.97
C LEU A 103 -2.19 16.59 11.07
N PHE A 104 -1.81 15.50 10.41
CA PHE A 104 -0.70 15.48 9.46
C PHE A 104 -0.95 16.42 8.27
N SER A 105 -2.17 16.37 7.72
CA SER A 105 -2.60 17.18 6.58
C SER A 105 -2.63 18.67 6.89
N LEU A 106 -3.15 19.05 8.05
CA LEU A 106 -3.17 20.44 8.50
C LEU A 106 -1.75 20.99 8.67
N THR A 107 -0.89 20.23 9.36
CA THR A 107 0.49 20.68 9.63
C THR A 107 1.32 20.75 8.35
N THR A 108 1.20 19.75 7.48
CA THR A 108 1.88 19.74 6.17
C THR A 108 1.36 20.84 5.26
N GLY A 109 0.05 21.11 5.27
CA GLY A 109 -0.57 22.24 4.56
C GLY A 109 0.02 23.59 5.00
N VAL A 110 0.21 23.80 6.30
CA VAL A 110 0.89 25.00 6.83
C VAL A 110 2.32 25.08 6.33
N MET A 111 3.08 23.98 6.33
CA MET A 111 4.47 23.98 5.81
C MET A 111 4.53 24.31 4.32
N VAL A 112 3.64 23.72 3.51
CA VAL A 112 3.54 23.99 2.07
C VAL A 112 3.14 25.44 1.81
N TYR A 113 2.21 25.99 2.59
CA TYR A 113 1.81 27.39 2.50
C TYR A 113 2.98 28.33 2.84
N LEU A 114 3.69 28.08 3.93
CA LEU A 114 4.87 28.86 4.32
C LEU A 114 5.98 28.79 3.26
N ALA A 115 6.22 27.62 2.67
CA ALA A 115 7.18 27.43 1.58
C ALA A 115 6.75 28.07 0.25
N SER A 116 5.47 28.43 0.09
CA SER A 116 4.94 29.04 -1.13
C SER A 116 4.83 30.58 -1.04
N LYS A 117 5.09 31.19 0.12
CA LYS A 117 5.03 32.66 0.27
C LYS A 117 6.09 33.35 -0.59
N ARG A 118 5.74 34.49 -1.22
CA ARG A 118 6.63 35.26 -2.11
C ARG A 118 7.90 35.78 -1.45
N ARG A 119 7.85 36.16 -0.18
CA ARG A 119 9.02 36.57 0.62
C ARG A 119 9.15 35.61 1.79
N ILE A 120 10.21 34.82 1.79
CA ILE A 120 10.44 33.83 2.82
C ILE A 120 11.36 34.42 3.89
N SER A 121 10.92 34.34 5.14
CA SER A 121 11.78 34.65 6.28
C SER A 121 12.89 33.60 6.39
N THR A 122 14.10 34.01 6.75
CA THR A 122 15.28 33.15 6.94
C THR A 122 15.06 31.96 7.87
N THR A 123 14.05 32.00 8.75
CA THR A 123 13.69 30.92 9.67
C THR A 123 12.76 29.85 9.08
N THR A 124 12.06 30.17 7.99
CA THR A 124 11.02 29.30 7.40
C THR A 124 11.58 28.00 6.82
N PRO A 125 12.70 27.98 6.06
CA PRO A 125 13.28 26.74 5.57
C PRO A 125 13.59 25.79 6.72
N ARG A 126 14.17 26.29 7.83
CA ARG A 126 14.49 25.48 9.02
C ARG A 126 13.25 24.82 9.63
N ARG A 127 12.11 25.51 9.69
CA ARG A 127 10.85 24.96 10.22
C ARG A 127 10.32 23.83 9.32
N VAL A 128 10.32 24.06 8.01
CA VAL A 128 9.86 23.09 7.01
C VAL A 128 10.72 21.82 7.06
N TYR A 129 12.05 21.98 7.07
CA TYR A 129 12.98 20.84 7.17
C TYR A 129 12.81 20.06 8.48
N ARG A 130 12.67 20.73 9.63
CA ARG A 130 12.44 20.05 10.91
C ARG A 130 11.16 19.24 10.92
N TRP A 131 10.07 19.77 10.35
CA TRP A 131 8.80 19.04 10.26
C TRP A 131 8.93 17.77 9.42
N PHE A 132 9.45 17.87 8.19
CA PHE A 132 9.59 16.71 7.33
C PHE A 132 10.63 15.70 7.85
N LEU A 133 11.69 16.17 8.51
CA LEU A 133 12.64 15.29 9.19
C LEU A 133 11.98 14.54 10.35
N PHE A 134 11.17 15.22 11.17
CA PHE A 134 10.42 14.59 12.24
C PHE A 134 9.50 13.48 11.71
N VAL A 135 8.69 13.78 10.68
CA VAL A 135 7.80 12.78 10.08
C VAL A 135 8.59 11.63 9.46
N HIS A 136 9.68 11.91 8.75
CA HIS A 136 10.55 10.89 8.20
C HIS A 136 11.09 9.96 9.29
N THR A 137 11.61 10.51 10.39
CA THR A 137 12.16 9.72 11.50
C THR A 137 11.10 8.82 12.14
N VAL A 138 9.91 9.36 12.43
CA VAL A 138 8.80 8.56 12.98
C VAL A 138 8.38 7.46 11.99
N SER A 139 8.22 7.81 10.73
CA SER A 139 7.81 6.88 9.67
C SER A 139 8.85 5.78 9.44
N TYR A 140 10.14 6.13 9.53
CA TYR A 140 11.25 5.20 9.43
C TYR A 140 11.27 4.21 10.60
N ILE A 141 11.12 4.70 11.84
CA ILE A 141 11.05 3.85 13.04
C ILE A 141 9.85 2.90 12.94
N LEU A 142 8.67 3.41 12.56
CA LEU A 142 7.47 2.58 12.40
C LEU A 142 7.59 1.57 11.25
N GLY A 143 8.13 1.99 10.11
CA GLY A 143 8.29 1.12 8.93
C GLY A 143 9.31 0.02 9.16
N VAL A 144 10.51 0.37 9.65
CA VAL A 144 11.56 -0.61 9.96
C VAL A 144 11.15 -1.48 11.14
N GLY A 145 10.60 -0.90 12.20
CA GLY A 145 10.11 -1.64 13.36
C GLY A 145 8.99 -2.62 12.99
N GLY A 146 8.01 -2.17 12.20
CA GLY A 146 6.94 -3.02 11.68
C GLY A 146 7.47 -4.15 10.79
N TYR A 147 8.45 -3.86 9.92
CA TYR A 147 9.10 -4.88 9.09
C TYR A 147 9.79 -5.94 9.93
N VAL A 148 10.61 -5.54 10.90
CA VAL A 148 11.32 -6.46 11.80
C VAL A 148 10.32 -7.32 12.59
N LEU A 149 9.25 -6.72 13.13
CA LEU A 149 8.19 -7.46 13.83
C LEU A 149 7.47 -8.46 12.92
N LEU A 150 7.20 -8.10 11.67
CA LEU A 150 6.59 -8.99 10.69
C LEU A 150 7.48 -10.20 10.40
N VAL A 151 8.78 -9.96 10.18
CA VAL A 151 9.77 -11.02 9.97
C VAL A 151 9.88 -11.94 11.19
N LEU A 152 9.94 -11.38 12.40
CA LEU A 152 9.98 -12.18 13.63
C LEU A 152 8.73 -13.04 13.82
N THR A 153 7.57 -12.53 13.40
CA THR A 153 6.29 -13.25 13.46
C THR A 153 6.24 -14.37 12.41
N PHE A 154 6.82 -14.16 11.23
CA PHE A 154 6.95 -15.19 10.20
C PHE A 154 7.79 -16.38 10.69
N PHE A 155 8.87 -16.11 11.44
CA PHE A 155 9.69 -17.15 12.08
C PHE A 155 9.11 -17.68 13.41
N GLN A 156 7.88 -17.31 13.76
CA GLN A 156 7.21 -17.76 14.99
C GLN A 156 7.93 -17.37 16.30
N VAL A 157 8.87 -16.42 16.24
CA VAL A 157 9.61 -15.92 17.41
C VAL A 157 8.67 -15.17 18.37
N ASN A 158 7.52 -14.69 17.88
CA ASN A 158 6.49 -14.05 18.70
C ASN A 158 5.93 -14.96 19.81
N LEU A 159 5.98 -16.29 19.64
CA LEU A 159 5.52 -17.23 20.67
C LEU A 159 6.45 -17.25 21.90
N LEU A 160 7.75 -16.94 21.73
CA LEU A 160 8.69 -16.81 22.85
C LEU A 160 8.33 -15.65 23.78
N PHE A 161 7.65 -14.63 23.24
CA PHE A 161 7.14 -13.48 23.99
C PHE A 161 5.68 -13.66 24.44
N LEU A 162 5.11 -14.86 24.30
CA LEU A 162 3.71 -15.17 24.63
C LEU A 162 2.70 -14.26 23.90
N LEU A 163 3.09 -13.70 22.74
CA LEU A 163 2.23 -12.84 21.93
C LEU A 163 1.47 -13.67 20.90
N PRO A 164 0.13 -13.62 20.87
CA PRO A 164 -0.66 -14.30 19.85
C PRO A 164 -0.24 -13.86 18.44
N THR A 165 0.01 -14.82 17.55
CA THR A 165 0.46 -14.56 16.17
C THR A 165 -0.45 -13.58 15.45
N LYS A 166 -1.78 -13.70 15.63
CA LYS A 166 -2.75 -12.77 15.05
C LYS A 166 -2.47 -11.32 15.45
N VAL A 167 -2.27 -11.06 16.74
CA VAL A 167 -2.03 -9.70 17.25
C VAL A 167 -0.70 -9.15 16.73
N SER A 168 0.33 -9.99 16.65
CA SER A 168 1.65 -9.59 16.16
C SER A 168 1.63 -9.26 14.66
N VAL A 169 0.91 -10.04 13.84
CA VAL A 169 0.70 -9.73 12.42
C VAL A 169 -0.10 -8.43 12.28
N ASP A 170 -1.22 -8.27 13.01
CA ASP A 170 -2.05 -7.07 12.93
C ASP A 170 -1.26 -5.82 13.32
N LEU A 171 -0.46 -5.88 14.39
CA LEU A 171 0.39 -4.78 14.84
C LEU A 171 1.51 -4.45 13.84
N SER A 172 2.19 -5.47 13.31
CA SER A 172 3.28 -5.28 12.36
C SER A 172 2.81 -4.69 11.03
N LEU A 173 1.68 -5.18 10.49
CA LEU A 173 1.05 -4.62 9.30
C LEU A 173 0.57 -3.19 9.52
N LEU A 174 -0.02 -2.89 10.69
CA LEU A 174 -0.44 -1.53 11.02
C LEU A 174 0.76 -0.58 11.10
N ALA A 175 1.84 -0.97 11.77
CA ALA A 175 3.05 -0.17 11.88
C ALA A 175 3.70 0.07 10.49
N LEU A 176 3.77 -0.97 9.66
CA LEU A 176 4.25 -0.88 8.28
C LEU A 176 3.40 0.05 7.44
N PHE A 177 2.07 -0.09 7.50
CA PHE A 177 1.16 0.74 6.74
C PHE A 177 1.33 2.22 7.11
N TYR A 178 1.35 2.55 8.40
CA TYR A 178 1.58 3.93 8.86
C TYR A 178 2.95 4.45 8.45
N GLY A 179 4.02 3.66 8.64
CA GLY A 179 5.38 4.05 8.29
C GLY A 179 5.56 4.30 6.80
N LEU A 180 5.08 3.40 5.95
CA LEU A 180 5.19 3.54 4.50
C LEU A 180 4.32 4.68 3.97
N TYR A 181 3.06 4.76 4.42
CA TYR A 181 2.11 5.78 3.95
C TYR A 181 2.60 7.20 4.27
N TYR A 182 2.84 7.49 5.55
CA TYR A 182 3.28 8.84 5.96
C TYR A 182 4.71 9.12 5.50
N GLY A 183 5.58 8.11 5.41
CA GLY A 183 6.95 8.26 4.94
C GLY A 183 7.03 8.69 3.47
N VAL A 184 6.31 7.99 2.58
CA VAL A 184 6.30 8.32 1.14
C VAL A 184 5.67 9.69 0.90
N ILE A 185 4.54 9.98 1.54
CA ILE A 185 3.86 11.27 1.38
C ILE A 185 4.72 12.42 1.91
N ALA A 186 5.33 12.27 3.09
CA ALA A 186 6.18 13.30 3.66
C ALA A 186 7.39 13.59 2.75
N ARG A 187 8.00 12.57 2.15
CA ARG A 187 9.08 12.73 1.19
C ARG A 187 8.64 13.52 -0.05
N ASP A 188 7.50 13.17 -0.64
CA ASP A 188 7.02 13.83 -1.86
C ASP A 188 6.63 15.30 -1.60
N PHE A 189 5.99 15.59 -0.46
CA PHE A 189 5.72 16.98 -0.05
C PHE A 189 7.01 17.75 0.29
N ALA A 190 8.01 17.10 0.89
CA ALA A 190 9.30 17.70 1.18
C ALA A 190 10.04 18.10 -0.12
N GLU A 191 9.96 17.27 -1.16
CA GLU A 191 10.52 17.58 -2.48
C GLU A 191 9.83 18.82 -3.08
N VAL A 192 8.50 18.86 -3.06
CA VAL A 192 7.73 20.03 -3.55
C VAL A 192 8.10 21.30 -2.77
N CYS A 193 8.22 21.22 -1.45
CA CYS A 193 8.60 22.37 -0.62
C CYS A 193 10.04 22.81 -0.90
N THR A 194 10.97 21.87 -1.00
CA THR A 194 12.39 22.14 -1.28
C THR A 194 12.57 22.79 -2.65
N ASN A 195 11.87 22.31 -3.68
CA ASN A 195 11.91 22.90 -5.02
C ASN A 195 11.41 24.35 -5.03
N LYS A 196 10.33 24.64 -4.28
CA LYS A 196 9.82 26.01 -4.13
C LYS A 196 10.80 26.92 -3.39
N LEU A 197 11.39 26.44 -2.29
CA LEU A 197 12.38 27.17 -1.50
C LEU A 197 13.64 27.47 -2.34
N ALA A 198 14.15 26.48 -3.08
CA ALA A 198 15.33 26.61 -3.93
C ALA A 198 15.12 27.59 -5.10
N ALA A 199 13.94 27.55 -5.74
CA ALA A 199 13.59 28.47 -6.82
C ALA A 199 13.55 29.94 -6.36
N GLN A 200 13.25 30.20 -5.10
CA GLN A 200 13.21 31.56 -4.57
C GLN A 200 14.58 32.05 -4.13
N ILE A 201 15.39 31.18 -3.52
CA ILE A 201 16.77 31.50 -3.15
C ILE A 201 17.57 31.88 -4.40
N SER A 202 17.43 31.12 -5.49
CA SER A 202 18.08 31.42 -6.78
C SER A 202 17.64 32.76 -7.38
N VAL A 203 16.36 33.11 -7.32
CA VAL A 203 15.86 34.43 -7.76
C VAL A 203 16.43 35.57 -6.92
N SER A 204 16.57 35.39 -5.60
CA SER A 204 17.21 36.41 -4.77
C SER A 204 18.66 36.65 -5.19
N TYR A 205 19.46 35.61 -5.42
CA TYR A 205 20.85 35.78 -5.88
C TYR A 205 20.93 36.46 -7.26
N ALA A 206 20.01 36.18 -8.18
CA ALA A 206 19.96 36.82 -9.50
C ALA A 206 19.54 38.30 -9.47
N ILE A 207 19.01 38.81 -8.36
CA ILE A 207 18.65 40.23 -8.18
C ILE A 207 19.83 41.03 -7.56
N TYR A 208 20.77 40.34 -6.91
CA TYR A 208 21.94 40.96 -6.26
C TYR A 208 23.24 40.88 -7.09
N PHE A 209 23.18 40.32 -8.30
CA PHE A 209 24.25 40.30 -9.31
C PHE A 209 23.70 40.85 -10.62
#